data_AF-A0A812WPU8-F1
#
_entry.id   AF-A0A812WPU8-F1
#
_cell.length_a   1.000
_cell.length_b   1.000
_cell.length_c   1.000
_cell.angle_alpha   90.00
_cell.angle_beta   90.00
_cell.angle_gamma   90.00
#
_symmetry.space_group_name_H-M   'P 1'
#
loop_
_entity.id
_entity.type
_entity.pdbx_description
1 polymer ?
#
loop_
_entity_poly.entity_id
_entity_poly.type
_entity_poly.pdbx_seq_one_letter_code
_entity_poly.pdbx_strand_id
1 'polypeptide(L)'
;ILLPIVGNAAEHLTAVDVAMKNKMDLSLGVALGSSSQIALLVVPFTVCAGWAINVPMDLNFHPLGTGILLVTVLIVGSVTSDGESNWLEGAMLIAAYIMVGLTYWTMPDTV
;
A
#
# COMPACT_ATOMS: atom_id res chain seq x y z
N ILE A 1 -5.92 6.53 -4.27
CA ILE A 1 -6.32 5.31 -5.01
C ILE A 1 -5.66 5.25 -6.40
N LEU A 2 -5.95 6.17 -7.33
CA LEU A 2 -5.49 6.06 -8.73
C LEU A 2 -3.96 6.24 -8.92
N LEU A 3 -3.37 7.26 -8.29
CA LEU A 3 -1.96 7.59 -8.51
C LEU A 3 -1.00 6.43 -8.14
N PRO A 4 -1.14 5.75 -6.99
CA PRO A 4 -0.29 4.58 -6.67
C PRO A 4 -0.49 3.39 -7.61
N ILE A 5 -1.70 3.17 -8.15
CA ILE A 5 -1.95 2.08 -9.11
C ILE A 5 -1.10 2.27 -10.35
N VAL A 6 -1.05 3.49 -10.88
CA VAL A 6 -0.24 3.81 -12.07
C VAL A 6 1.25 3.76 -11.73
N GLY A 7 1.65 4.35 -10.59
CA GLY A 7 3.04 4.40 -10.16
C GLY A 7 3.68 3.02 -9.92
N ASN A 8 2.89 2.06 -9.42
CA ASN A 8 3.38 0.73 -9.03
C ASN A 8 2.92 -0.39 -9.97
N ALA A 9 2.31 -0.06 -11.12
CA ALA A 9 1.72 -1.05 -12.03
C ALA A 9 2.74 -2.12 -12.47
N ALA A 10 3.97 -1.71 -12.82
CA ALA A 10 5.02 -2.63 -13.25
C ALA A 10 5.42 -3.62 -12.15
N GLU A 11 5.49 -3.15 -10.90
CA GLU A 11 5.83 -3.98 -9.74
C GLU A 11 4.69 -4.97 -9.42
N HIS A 12 3.44 -4.52 -9.52
CA HIS A 12 2.26 -5.38 -9.34
C HIS A 12 2.22 -6.50 -10.39
N LEU A 13 2.44 -6.17 -11.66
CA LEU A 13 2.50 -7.17 -12.73
C LEU A 13 3.60 -8.21 -12.48
N THR A 14 4.77 -7.74 -12.05
CA THR A 14 5.90 -8.61 -11.70
C THR A 14 5.55 -9.51 -10.51
N ALA A 15 4.95 -8.96 -9.45
CA ALA A 15 4.55 -9.73 -8.27
C ALA A 15 3.52 -10.82 -8.61
N VAL A 16 2.53 -10.51 -9.47
CA VAL A 16 1.53 -11.48 -9.93
C VAL A 16 2.17 -12.56 -10.81
N ASP A 17 3.02 -12.21 -11.77
CA ASP A 17 3.73 -13.19 -12.61
C ASP A 17 4.61 -14.13 -11.79
N VAL A 18 5.32 -13.61 -10.79
CA VAL A 18 6.15 -14.40 -9.87
C VAL A 18 5.28 -15.31 -8.99
N ALA A 19 4.14 -14.82 -8.49
CA ALA A 19 3.20 -15.63 -7.73
C ALA A 19 2.60 -16.77 -8.57
N MET A 20 2.24 -16.51 -9.83
CA MET A 20 1.74 -17.53 -10.77
C MET A 20 2.78 -18.62 -11.07
N LYS A 21 4.08 -18.32 -10.90
CA LYS A 21 5.18 -19.28 -11.00
C LYS A 21 5.43 -20.05 -9.70
N ASN A 22 4.48 -20.01 -8.76
CA ASN A 22 4.52 -20.66 -7.46
C ASN A 22 5.70 -20.20 -6.58
N LYS A 23 6.07 -18.93 -6.70
CA LYS A 23 7.15 -18.30 -5.91
C LYS A 23 6.58 -17.22 -5.01
N MET A 24 5.68 -17.61 -4.09
CA MET A 24 4.94 -16.65 -3.26
C MET A 24 5.86 -15.80 -2.36
N ASP A 25 6.92 -16.38 -1.78
CA ASP A 25 7.89 -15.65 -0.97
C ASP A 25 8.56 -14.49 -1.74
N LEU A 26 8.89 -14.73 -3.01
CA LEU A 26 9.48 -13.70 -3.86
C LEU A 26 8.44 -12.64 -4.23
N SER A 27 7.19 -13.03 -4.46
CA SER A 27 6.08 -12.10 -4.70
C SER A 27 5.84 -11.17 -3.50
N LEU A 28 5.77 -11.74 -2.29
CA LEU A 28 5.68 -10.99 -1.04
C LEU A 28 6.89 -10.10 -0.83
N GLY A 29 8.09 -10.58 -1.15
CA GLY A 29 9.33 -9.79 -1.11
C GLY A 29 9.26 -8.53 -1.99
N VAL A 30 8.71 -8.63 -3.20
CA VAL A 30 8.49 -7.46 -4.08
C VAL A 30 7.52 -6.48 -3.44
N ALA A 31 6.37 -6.96 -2.94
CA ALA A 31 5.33 -6.11 -2.36
C ALA A 31 5.76 -5.40 -1.06
N LEU A 32 6.37 -6.16 -0.13
CA LEU A 32 6.87 -5.64 1.15
C LEU A 32 8.09 -4.73 0.95
N GLY A 33 8.95 -5.05 -0.01
CA GLY A 33 10.10 -4.23 -0.38
C GLY A 33 9.68 -2.85 -0.90
N SER A 34 8.76 -2.81 -1.87
CA SER A 34 8.21 -1.55 -2.41
C SER A 34 7.50 -0.73 -1.32
N SER A 35 6.66 -1.37 -0.49
CA SER A 35 5.98 -0.70 0.64
C SER A 35 6.97 -0.10 1.65
N SER A 36 8.01 -0.86 2.02
CA SER A 36 9.04 -0.40 2.96
C SER A 36 9.88 0.73 2.40
N GLN A 37 10.22 0.69 1.10
CA GLN A 37 10.93 1.76 0.42
C GLN A 37 10.11 3.06 0.43
N ILE A 38 8.81 2.98 0.16
CA ILE A 38 7.93 4.14 0.21
C ILE A 38 7.89 4.73 1.63
N ALA A 39 7.68 3.88 2.64
CA ALA A 39 7.53 4.31 4.03
C ALA A 39 8.82 4.88 4.65
N LEU A 40 9.96 4.22 4.42
CA LEU A 40 11.23 4.56 5.08
C LEU A 40 12.10 5.54 4.29
N LEU A 41 11.90 5.63 2.98
CA LEU A 41 12.73 6.48 2.12
C LEU A 41 11.91 7.54 1.39
N VAL A 42 10.92 7.16 0.59
CA VAL A 42 10.23 8.12 -0.31
C VAL A 42 9.48 9.18 0.50
N VAL A 43 8.66 8.78 1.46
CA VAL A 43 7.87 9.73 2.28
C VAL A 43 8.78 10.69 3.08
N PRO A 44 9.77 10.23 3.88
CA PRO A 44 10.69 11.13 4.57
C PRO A 44 11.48 12.02 3.62
N PHE A 45 11.94 11.48 2.49
CA PHE A 45 12.66 12.26 1.48
C PHE A 45 11.79 13.38 0.90
N THR A 46 10.51 13.13 0.63
CA THR A 46 9.59 14.17 0.12
C THR A 46 9.36 15.30 1.12
N VAL A 47 9.35 15.02 2.43
CA VAL A 47 9.29 16.05 3.48
C VAL A 47 10.56 16.89 3.49
N CYS A 48 11.74 16.25 3.44
CA CYS A 48 13.02 16.96 3.36
C CYS A 48 13.15 17.79 2.08
N ALA A 49 12.69 17.27 0.95
CA ALA A 49 12.68 17.97 -0.33
C ALA A 49 11.75 19.19 -0.29
N GLY A 50 10.54 19.03 0.27
CA GLY A 50 9.59 20.13 0.51
C GLY A 50 10.22 21.26 1.34
N TRP A 51 10.92 20.89 2.42
CA TRP A 51 11.67 21.85 3.23
C TRP A 51 12.76 22.60 2.42
N ALA A 52 13.51 21.90 1.57
CA ALA A 52 14.54 22.50 0.73
C ALA A 52 14.00 23.50 -0.32
N ILE A 53 12.78 23.26 -0.83
CA ILE A 53 12.13 24.12 -1.83
C ILE A 53 11.08 25.08 -1.24
N ASN A 54 10.99 25.19 0.08
CA ASN A 54 10.00 25.99 0.81
C ASN A 54 8.53 25.64 0.48
N VAL A 55 8.24 24.38 0.20
CA VAL A 55 6.87 23.85 0.06
C VAL A 55 6.47 23.19 1.38
N PRO A 56 5.33 23.54 1.99
CA PRO A 56 4.88 22.94 3.24
C PRO A 56 4.43 21.50 3.00
N MET A 57 5.36 20.56 3.16
CA MET A 57 5.12 19.12 3.15
C MET A 57 5.41 18.58 4.56
N ASP A 58 4.46 17.88 5.15
CA ASP A 58 4.58 17.29 6.48
C ASP A 58 4.07 15.83 6.49
N LEU A 59 4.12 15.19 7.66
CA LEU A 59 3.60 13.83 7.89
C LEU A 59 2.18 13.84 8.48
N ASN A 60 1.46 14.97 8.38
CA ASN A 60 0.12 15.12 8.94
C ASN A 60 -0.92 14.57 7.96
N PHE A 61 -0.96 13.25 7.85
CA PHE A 61 -1.96 12.56 7.04
C PHE A 61 -3.35 12.68 7.66
N HIS A 62 -4.38 12.69 6.79
CA HIS A 62 -5.77 12.71 7.23
C HIS A 62 -6.05 11.54 8.21
N PRO A 63 -6.70 11.77 9.38
CA PRO A 63 -6.86 10.75 10.42
C PRO A 63 -7.49 9.43 9.94
N LEU A 64 -8.49 9.52 9.06
CA LEU A 64 -9.10 8.35 8.43
C LEU A 64 -8.09 7.53 7.61
N GLY A 65 -7.22 8.20 6.84
CA GLY A 65 -6.19 7.53 6.05
C GLY A 65 -5.13 6.86 6.92
N THR A 66 -4.72 7.54 8.00
CA THR A 66 -3.81 6.96 8.99
C THR A 66 -4.41 5.73 9.67
N GLY A 67 -5.69 5.78 10.03
CA GLY A 67 -6.41 4.63 10.60
C GLY A 67 -6.52 3.45 9.64
N ILE A 68 -6.86 3.71 8.37
CA ILE A 68 -6.91 2.68 7.32
C ILE A 68 -5.52 2.06 7.11
N LEU A 69 -4.46 2.87 7.06
CA LEU A 69 -3.09 2.38 6.91
C LEU A 69 -2.71 1.43 8.06
N LEU A 70 -3.01 1.82 9.31
CA LEU A 70 -2.74 0.99 10.49
C LEU A 70 -3.47 -0.36 10.38
N VAL A 71 -4.76 -0.35 10.10
CA VAL A 71 -5.57 -1.58 9.96
C VAL A 71 -5.06 -2.44 8.80
N THR A 72 -4.65 -1.83 7.69
CA THR A 72 -4.09 -2.55 6.54
C THR A 72 -2.82 -3.30 6.91
N VAL A 73 -1.90 -2.68 7.65
CA VAL A 73 -0.66 -3.33 8.12
C VAL A 73 -0.97 -4.51 9.04
N LEU A 74 -1.95 -4.37 9.94
CA LEU A 74 -2.35 -5.45 10.83
C LEU A 74 -2.98 -6.62 10.06
N ILE A 75 -3.89 -6.35 9.13
CA ILE A 75 -4.55 -7.38 8.32
C ILE A 75 -3.52 -8.11 7.47
N VAL A 76 -2.72 -7.39 6.68
CA VAL A 76 -1.71 -8.01 5.80
C VAL A 76 -0.67 -8.78 6.61
N GLY A 77 -0.24 -8.23 7.75
CA GLY A 77 0.66 -8.91 8.68
C GLY A 77 0.07 -10.21 9.21
N SER A 78 -1.21 -10.21 9.59
CA SER A 78 -1.90 -11.42 10.07
C SER A 78 -2.07 -12.49 8.99
N VAL A 79 -2.49 -12.09 7.77
CA VAL A 79 -2.68 -13.01 6.64
C VAL A 79 -1.37 -13.59 6.13
N THR A 80 -0.25 -12.88 6.30
CA THR A 80 1.06 -13.38 5.86
C THR A 80 1.77 -14.20 6.96
N SER A 81 1.24 -14.23 8.19
CA SER A 81 1.97 -14.77 9.35
C SER A 81 2.00 -16.30 9.44
N ASP A 82 1.05 -16.97 8.82
CA ASP A 82 0.99 -18.44 8.78
C ASP A 82 1.92 -19.05 7.71
N GLY A 83 2.45 -18.22 6.79
CA GLY A 83 3.39 -18.63 5.76
C GLY A 83 2.77 -19.42 4.61
N GLU A 84 1.44 -19.57 4.60
CA GLU A 84 0.70 -20.17 3.51
C GLU A 84 -0.14 -19.10 2.81
N SER A 85 -0.65 -19.38 1.62
CA SER A 85 -1.54 -18.45 0.93
C SER A 85 -2.63 -19.23 0.22
N ASN A 86 -3.86 -18.71 0.22
CA ASN A 86 -4.94 -19.27 -0.57
C ASN A 86 -5.70 -18.21 -1.38
N TRP A 87 -6.45 -18.67 -2.37
CA TRP A 87 -7.21 -17.79 -3.27
C TRP A 87 -8.27 -16.98 -2.53
N LEU A 88 -8.82 -17.50 -1.43
CA LEU A 88 -9.86 -16.85 -0.64
C LEU A 88 -9.28 -15.69 0.17
N GLU A 89 -8.10 -15.84 0.78
CA GLU A 89 -7.35 -14.74 1.40
C GLU A 89 -7.06 -13.64 0.40
N GLY A 90 -6.57 -14.00 -0.80
CA GLY A 90 -6.36 -13.05 -1.88
C GLY A 90 -7.64 -12.30 -2.27
N ALA A 91 -8.76 -13.01 -2.41
CA ALA A 91 -10.05 -12.40 -2.71
C ALA A 91 -10.54 -11.47 -1.58
N MET A 92 -10.34 -11.83 -0.32
CA MET A 92 -10.68 -11.01 0.84
C MET A 92 -9.85 -9.73 0.90
N LEU A 93 -8.54 -9.81 0.61
CA LEU A 93 -7.67 -8.63 0.54
C LEU A 93 -8.07 -7.68 -0.59
N ILE A 94 -8.43 -8.22 -1.77
CA ILE A 94 -8.95 -7.41 -2.89
C ILE A 94 -10.27 -6.74 -2.49
N ALA A 95 -11.20 -7.47 -1.87
CA ALA A 95 -12.46 -6.92 -1.39
C ALA A 95 -12.24 -5.80 -0.36
N ALA A 96 -11.31 -5.99 0.59
CA ALA A 96 -10.92 -4.98 1.56
C ALA A 96 -10.38 -3.71 0.87
N TYR A 97 -9.51 -3.86 -0.14
CA TYR A 97 -9.00 -2.72 -0.91
C TYR A 97 -10.09 -1.98 -1.68
N ILE A 98 -11.07 -2.70 -2.25
CA ILE A 98 -12.24 -2.09 -2.91
C ILE A 98 -13.08 -1.29 -1.90
N MET A 99 -13.34 -1.82 -0.71
CA MET A 99 -14.06 -1.10 0.35
C MET A 99 -13.33 0.18 0.78
N VAL A 100 -12.00 0.14 0.88
CA VAL A 100 -11.18 1.34 1.12
C VAL A 100 -11.35 2.33 -0.03
N GLY A 101 -11.30 1.87 -1.28
CA GLY A 101 -11.52 2.70 -2.46
C GLY A 101 -12.88 3.40 -2.46
N LEU A 102 -13.95 2.67 -2.12
CA LEU A 102 -15.29 3.22 -1.97
C LEU A 102 -15.38 4.24 -0.83
N THR A 103 -14.72 3.97 0.30
CA THR A 103 -14.66 4.91 1.43
C THR A 103 -14.07 6.25 0.99
N TYR A 104 -12.92 6.22 0.30
CA TYR A 104 -12.30 7.43 -0.27
C TYR A 104 -13.12 8.09 -1.36
N TRP A 105 -13.88 7.32 -2.15
CA TRP A 105 -14.78 7.89 -3.18
C TRP A 105 -15.94 8.67 -2.56
N THR A 106 -16.48 8.21 -1.43
CA THR A 106 -17.58 8.87 -0.73
C THR A 106 -17.14 9.93 0.27
N MET A 107 -15.83 10.08 0.49
CA MET A 107 -15.28 11.03 1.43
C MET A 107 -15.56 12.46 0.93
N PRO A 108 -16.18 13.33 1.73
CA PRO A 108 -16.45 14.70 1.31
C PRO A 108 -15.12 15.44 1.09
N ASP A 109 -15.04 16.18 -0.01
CA ASP A 109 -13.95 17.09 -0.33
C ASP A 109 -13.96 18.27 0.65
N THR A 110 -13.60 18.00 1.91
CA THR A 110 -13.39 19.06 2.89
C THR A 110 -11.99 19.61 2.68
N VAL A 111 -11.96 20.77 2.02
CA VAL A 111 -10.82 21.71 1.97
C VAL A 111 -10.46 22.22 3.36
#